data_AF-A0A1G7QNC2-F1
#
_entry.id   AF-A0A1G7QNC2-F1
#
_cell.length_a   1.000
_cell.length_b   1.000
_cell.length_c   1.000
_cell.angle_alpha   90.00
_cell.angle_beta   90.00
_cell.angle_gamma   90.00
#
_symmetry.space_group_name_H-M   'P 1'
#
loop_
_entity.id
_entity.type
_entity.pdbx_description
1 polymer ?
#
loop_
_entity_poly.entity_id
_entity_poly.type
_entity_poly.pdbx_seq_one_letter_code
_entity_poly.pdbx_strand_id
1 'polypeptide(L)'
;MELLFTAMTIVLVAAGYLLIRRFRGLAAQCRKPMAQWLLHFAAANPGEQREMAQALVQQSLKLAANMGVQVRATDLLGAANEPAALIDSWRIQLPDVMPATSLSTSPARTLGALMVIRQVEPRRFRQLMGLPATS
;
A
#
# COMPACT_ATOMS: atom_id res chain seq x y z
N MET A 1 37.57 -11.81 -23.14
CA MET A 1 36.59 -11.96 -22.03
C MET A 1 36.05 -10.63 -21.50
N GLU A 2 36.50 -9.47 -22.00
CA GLU A 2 36.08 -8.17 -21.45
C GLU A 2 34.70 -7.69 -21.93
N LEU A 3 34.33 -7.97 -23.19
CA LEU A 3 33.05 -7.55 -23.77
C LEU A 3 31.82 -8.14 -23.07
N LEU A 4 31.90 -9.39 -22.60
CA LEU A 4 30.81 -10.04 -21.87
C LEU A 4 30.59 -9.41 -20.49
N PHE A 5 31.67 -9.00 -19.83
CA PHE A 5 31.59 -8.33 -18.53
C PHE A 5 30.92 -6.95 -18.66
N THR A 6 31.34 -6.16 -19.66
CA THR A 6 30.74 -4.84 -19.90
C THR A 6 29.27 -4.94 -20.31
N ALA A 7 28.92 -5.88 -21.19
CA ALA A 7 27.53 -6.13 -21.58
C ALA A 7 26.67 -6.55 -20.38
N MET A 8 27.19 -7.42 -19.51
CA MET A 8 26.47 -7.87 -18.32
C MET A 8 26.25 -6.73 -17.32
N THR A 9 27.23 -5.85 -17.12
CA THR A 9 27.08 -4.66 -16.26
C THR A 9 26.02 -3.71 -16.81
N ILE A 10 26.01 -3.45 -18.12
CA ILE A 10 25.01 -2.58 -18.76
C ILE A 10 23.60 -3.16 -18.57
N VAL A 11 23.42 -4.46 -18.78
CA VAL A 11 22.14 -5.14 -18.56
C VAL A 11 21.70 -5.03 -17.10
N LEU A 12 22.62 -5.23 -16.14
CA LEU A 12 22.31 -5.15 -14.71
C LEU A 12 21.89 -3.73 -14.30
N VAL A 13 22.59 -2.71 -14.80
CA VAL A 13 22.27 -1.30 -14.53
C VAL A 13 20.94 -0.91 -15.18
N ALA A 14 20.70 -1.33 -16.42
CA ALA A 14 19.44 -1.07 -17.12
C ALA A 14 18.25 -1.75 -16.41
N ALA A 15 18.42 -3.02 -16.00
CA ALA A 15 17.42 -3.75 -15.24
C ALA A 15 17.14 -3.09 -13.88
N GLY A 16 18.19 -2.72 -13.14
CA GLY A 16 18.07 -1.99 -11.87
C GLY A 16 17.36 -0.65 -12.05
N TYR A 17 17.70 0.10 -13.10
CA TYR A 17 17.05 1.38 -13.42
C TYR A 17 15.56 1.21 -13.75
N LEU A 18 15.20 0.20 -14.55
CA LEU A 18 13.81 -0.11 -14.86
C LEU A 18 13.01 -0.49 -13.61
N LEU A 19 13.59 -1.31 -12.73
CA LEU A 19 12.97 -1.69 -11.47
C LEU A 19 12.73 -0.46 -10.58
N ILE A 20 13.75 0.39 -10.39
CA ILE A 20 13.62 1.61 -9.57
C ILE A 20 12.56 2.54 -10.16
N ARG A 21 12.54 2.74 -11.49
CA ARG A 21 11.56 3.59 -12.16
C ARG A 21 10.15 3.04 -11.96
N ARG A 22 9.96 1.73 -12.04
CA ARG A 22 8.68 1.07 -11.82
C ARG A 22 8.21 1.20 -10.37
N PHE A 23 9.08 0.94 -9.39
CA PHE A 23 8.76 1.13 -7.96
C PHE A 23 8.42 2.59 -7.62
N ARG A 24 9.13 3.56 -8.18
CA ARG A 24 8.81 4.99 -8.00
C ARG A 24 7.46 5.34 -8.63
N GLY A 25 7.12 4.73 -9.78
CA GLY A 25 5.80 4.84 -10.40
C GLY A 25 4.69 4.32 -9.49
N LEU A 26 4.86 3.12 -8.92
CA LEU A 26 3.90 2.52 -7.99
C LEU A 26 3.75 3.33 -6.69
N ALA A 27 4.85 3.82 -6.13
CA ALA A 27 4.84 4.67 -4.94
C ALA A 27 4.16 6.03 -5.20
N ALA A 28 4.32 6.60 -6.41
CA ALA A 28 3.60 7.80 -6.82
C ALA A 28 2.10 7.54 -6.98
N GLN A 29 1.71 6.37 -7.50
CA GLN A 29 0.31 5.96 -7.58
C GLN A 29 -0.34 5.87 -6.20
N CYS A 30 0.39 5.45 -5.16
CA CYS A 30 -0.13 5.40 -3.78
C CYS A 30 -0.47 6.78 -3.18
N ARG A 31 -0.04 7.89 -3.82
CA ARG A 31 -0.41 9.26 -3.44
C ARG A 31 -1.70 9.73 -4.12
N LYS A 32 -2.16 9.02 -5.15
CA LYS A 32 -3.45 9.31 -5.81
C LYS A 32 -4.61 9.03 -4.85
N PRO A 33 -5.77 9.67 -5.07
CA PRO A 33 -6.98 9.35 -4.34
C PRO A 33 -7.31 7.87 -4.43
N MET A 34 -7.83 7.28 -3.35
CA MET A 34 -8.10 5.84 -3.28
C MET A 34 -9.06 5.36 -4.38
N ALA A 35 -10.08 6.13 -4.72
CA ALA A 35 -11.00 5.81 -5.82
C ALA A 35 -10.26 5.66 -7.16
N GLN A 36 -9.37 6.60 -7.48
CA GLN A 36 -8.56 6.55 -8.70
C GLN A 36 -7.57 5.38 -8.67
N TRP A 37 -6.96 5.13 -7.51
CA TRP A 37 -6.03 4.00 -7.34
C TRP A 37 -6.75 2.66 -7.52
N LEU A 38 -7.94 2.49 -6.95
CA LEU A 38 -8.77 1.29 -7.09
C LEU A 38 -9.20 1.05 -8.54
N LEU A 39 -9.52 2.10 -9.31
CA LEU A 39 -9.80 1.97 -10.75
C LEU A 39 -8.59 1.41 -11.50
N HIS A 40 -7.38 1.91 -11.22
CA HIS A 40 -6.15 1.38 -11.82
C HIS A 40 -5.86 -0.05 -11.37
N PHE A 41 -6.10 -0.37 -10.09
CA PHE A 41 -5.93 -1.72 -9.55
C PHE A 41 -6.89 -2.72 -10.21
N ALA A 42 -8.16 -2.36 -10.38
CA ALA A 42 -9.14 -3.22 -11.03
C ALA A 42 -8.85 -3.46 -12.51
N ALA A 43 -8.24 -2.50 -13.20
CA ALA A 43 -7.86 -2.61 -14.61
C ALA A 43 -6.50 -3.30 -14.83
N ALA A 44 -5.70 -3.50 -13.78
CA ALA A 44 -4.38 -4.12 -13.86
C ALA A 44 -4.47 -5.66 -13.94
N ASN A 45 -3.46 -6.29 -14.55
CA ASN A 45 -3.39 -7.75 -14.58
C ASN A 45 -3.00 -8.33 -13.19
N PRO A 46 -3.16 -9.64 -12.93
CA PRO A 46 -2.92 -10.22 -11.61
C PRO A 46 -1.50 -10.00 -11.05
N GLY A 47 -0.48 -10.00 -11.91
CA GLY A 47 0.90 -9.72 -11.50
C GLY A 47 1.07 -8.27 -11.06
N GLU A 48 0.52 -7.34 -11.84
CA GLU A 48 0.54 -5.91 -11.54
C GLU A 48 -0.30 -5.55 -10.32
N GLN A 49 -1.44 -6.21 -10.13
CA GLN A 49 -2.26 -6.07 -8.92
C GLN A 49 -1.45 -6.45 -7.68
N ARG A 50 -0.72 -7.57 -7.72
CA ARG A 50 0.14 -7.98 -6.61
C ARG A 50 1.21 -6.93 -6.31
N GLU A 51 1.90 -6.41 -7.33
CA GLU A 51 2.92 -5.35 -7.17
C GLU A 51 2.32 -4.05 -6.60
N MET A 52 1.19 -3.61 -7.15
CA MET A 52 0.48 -2.41 -6.71
C MET A 52 0.02 -2.54 -5.25
N ALA A 53 -0.59 -3.67 -4.90
CA ALA A 53 -1.03 -3.95 -3.54
C ALA A 53 0.14 -4.00 -2.57
N GLN A 54 1.24 -4.67 -2.94
CA GLN A 54 2.44 -4.74 -2.11
C GLN A 54 3.04 -3.34 -1.87
N ALA A 55 3.14 -2.52 -2.92
CA ALA A 55 3.61 -1.16 -2.81
C ALA A 55 2.70 -0.32 -1.89
N LEU A 56 1.39 -0.46 -2.01
CA LEU A 56 0.42 0.24 -1.17
C LEU A 56 0.54 -0.18 0.30
N VAL A 57 0.65 -1.49 0.57
CA VAL A 57 0.83 -2.03 1.92
C VAL A 57 2.13 -1.50 2.54
N GLN A 58 3.25 -1.54 1.82
CA GLN A 58 4.52 -1.02 2.32
C GLN A 58 4.47 0.48 2.63
N GLN A 59 3.85 1.29 1.74
CA GLN A 59 3.69 2.72 2.00
C GLN A 59 2.76 2.99 3.19
N SER A 60 1.71 2.18 3.34
CA SER A 60 0.76 2.26 4.45
C SER A 60 1.43 1.93 5.78
N LEU A 61 2.21 0.85 5.84
CA LEU A 61 3.00 0.46 7.00
C LEU A 61 4.02 1.54 7.37
N LYS A 62 4.74 2.09 6.37
CA LYS A 62 5.70 3.17 6.60
C LYS A 62 5.02 4.41 7.19
N LEU A 63 3.82 4.74 6.70
CA LEU A 63 3.07 5.87 7.21
C LEU A 63 2.50 5.60 8.61
N ALA A 64 2.00 4.39 8.88
CA ALA A 64 1.57 3.96 10.21
C ALA A 64 2.72 4.00 11.23
N ALA A 65 3.92 3.57 10.82
CA ALA A 65 5.12 3.66 11.65
C ALA A 65 5.48 5.10 12.00
N ASN A 66 5.36 6.04 11.06
CA ASN A 66 5.53 7.47 11.32
C ASN A 66 4.46 8.03 12.28
N MET A 67 3.27 7.43 12.31
CA MET A 67 2.22 7.72 13.28
C MET A 67 2.44 7.00 14.62
N GLY A 68 3.53 6.25 14.77
CA GLY A 68 3.96 5.54 15.99
C GLY A 68 3.35 4.14 16.17
N VAL A 69 2.84 3.54 15.09
CA VAL A 69 2.29 2.16 15.07
C VAL A 69 3.20 1.29 14.20
N GLN A 70 4.01 0.44 14.84
CA GLN A 70 4.92 -0.47 14.13
C GLN A 70 4.26 -1.83 13.90
N VAL A 71 4.08 -2.20 12.63
CA VAL A 71 3.46 -3.46 12.22
C VAL A 71 4.34 -4.09 11.15
N ARG A 72 4.66 -5.38 11.27
CA ARG A 72 5.36 -6.10 10.20
C ARG A 72 4.36 -6.49 9.12
N ALA A 73 4.77 -6.41 7.87
CA ALA A 73 3.93 -6.82 6.74
C ALA A 73 3.44 -8.27 6.86
N THR A 74 4.27 -9.15 7.43
CA THR A 74 3.95 -10.56 7.69
C THR A 74 2.80 -10.72 8.67
N ASP A 75 2.74 -9.86 9.69
CA ASP A 75 1.70 -9.91 10.72
C ASP A 75 0.36 -9.38 10.16
N LEU A 76 0.44 -8.41 9.25
CA LEU A 76 -0.72 -7.81 8.59
C LEU A 76 -1.34 -8.74 7.52
N LEU A 77 -0.52 -9.42 6.74
CA LEU A 77 -0.97 -10.29 5.64
C LEU A 77 -1.38 -11.70 6.12
N GLY A 78 -1.03 -12.06 7.35
CA GLY A 78 -1.31 -13.37 7.92
C GLY A 78 -0.68 -14.52 7.12
N ALA A 79 -1.24 -15.72 7.28
CA ALA A 79 -0.70 -16.95 6.67
C ALA A 79 -0.78 -16.99 5.14
N ALA A 80 -1.71 -16.23 4.53
CA ALA A 80 -1.91 -16.23 3.08
C ALA A 80 -0.88 -15.36 2.34
N ASN A 81 -0.27 -14.37 3.02
CA ASN A 81 0.75 -13.47 2.47
C ASN A 81 0.35 -12.81 1.12
N GLU A 82 -0.96 -12.64 0.89
CA GLU A 82 -1.51 -12.11 -0.36
C GLU A 82 -1.95 -10.65 -0.20
N PRO A 83 -1.17 -9.69 -0.72
CA PRO A 83 -1.48 -8.27 -0.55
C PRO A 83 -2.73 -7.86 -1.31
N ALA A 84 -3.04 -8.49 -2.46
CA ALA A 84 -4.25 -8.19 -3.22
C ALA A 84 -5.53 -8.54 -2.44
N ALA A 85 -5.55 -9.68 -1.74
CA ALA A 85 -6.67 -10.08 -0.88
C ALA A 85 -6.88 -9.10 0.29
N LEU A 86 -5.79 -8.60 0.87
CA LEU A 86 -5.85 -7.58 1.92
C LEU A 86 -6.48 -6.27 1.39
N ILE A 87 -6.07 -5.81 0.20
CA ILE A 87 -6.67 -4.63 -0.43
C ILE A 87 -8.15 -4.83 -0.72
N ASP A 88 -8.56 -6.03 -1.14
CA ASP A 88 -9.97 -6.35 -1.37
C ASP A 88 -10.79 -6.25 -0.08
N SER A 89 -10.25 -6.80 1.01
CA SER A 89 -10.86 -6.66 2.35
C SER A 89 -10.98 -5.20 2.78
N TRP A 90 -9.99 -4.37 2.47
CA TRP A 90 -10.02 -2.95 2.77
C TRP A 90 -11.08 -2.23 1.95
N ARG A 91 -11.22 -2.56 0.66
CA ARG A 91 -12.25 -1.99 -0.21
C ARG A 91 -13.65 -2.23 0.34
N ILE A 92 -13.91 -3.41 0.90
CA ILE A 92 -15.20 -3.76 1.50
C ILE A 92 -15.44 -3.00 2.81
N GLN A 93 -14.41 -2.84 3.64
CA GLN A 93 -14.53 -2.24 4.98
C GLN A 93 -14.46 -0.71 4.98
N LEU A 94 -13.81 -0.09 4.00
CA LEU A 94 -13.60 1.36 3.94
C LEU A 94 -14.90 2.20 4.01
N PRO A 95 -15.99 1.83 3.31
CA PRO A 95 -17.27 2.53 3.38
C PRO A 95 -17.90 2.54 4.78
N ASP A 96 -17.69 1.50 5.59
CA ASP A 96 -18.28 1.40 6.94
C ASP A 96 -17.55 2.26 7.97
N VAL A 97 -16.31 2.64 7.68
CA VAL A 97 -15.39 3.25 8.67
C VAL A 97 -15.13 4.71 8.37
N MET A 98 -15.28 5.12 7.10
CA MET A 98 -15.02 6.47 6.68
C MET A 98 -16.16 7.05 5.83
N PRO A 99 -16.47 8.34 6.01
CA PRO A 99 -17.44 9.01 5.16
C PRO A 99 -16.95 9.05 3.71
N ALA A 100 -17.89 8.89 2.77
CA ALA A 100 -17.61 8.82 1.33
C ALA A 100 -16.80 10.01 0.79
N THR A 101 -16.98 11.20 1.37
CA THR A 101 -16.22 12.41 1.05
C THR A 101 -14.73 12.28 1.39
N SER A 102 -14.39 11.70 2.54
CA SER A 102 -12.99 11.43 2.92
C SER A 102 -12.37 10.34 2.04
N LEU A 103 -13.14 9.32 1.64
CA LEU A 103 -12.67 8.25 0.74
C LEU A 103 -12.32 8.77 -0.67
N SER A 104 -13.06 9.77 -1.16
CA SER A 104 -12.87 10.33 -2.50
C SER A 104 -11.66 11.26 -2.63
N THR A 105 -11.27 11.92 -1.55
CA THR A 105 -10.19 12.94 -1.56
C THR A 105 -8.90 12.47 -0.91
N SER A 106 -8.96 11.44 -0.06
CA SER A 106 -7.79 10.97 0.68
C SER A 106 -6.87 10.10 -0.19
N PRO A 107 -5.53 10.28 -0.06
CA PRO A 107 -4.56 9.41 -0.70
C PRO A 107 -4.72 7.95 -0.28
N ALA A 108 -4.55 7.02 -1.23
CA ALA A 108 -4.63 5.58 -0.99
C ALA A 108 -3.73 5.13 0.18
N ARG A 109 -2.48 5.62 0.23
CA ARG A 109 -1.54 5.30 1.33
C ARG A 109 -2.03 5.73 2.71
N THR A 110 -2.80 6.82 2.79
CA THR A 110 -3.30 7.35 4.06
C THR A 110 -4.44 6.49 4.56
N LEU A 111 -5.37 6.14 3.67
CA LEU A 111 -6.45 5.20 3.99
C LEU A 111 -5.92 3.82 4.34
N GLY A 112 -4.94 3.32 3.58
CA GLY A 112 -4.28 2.05 3.90
C GLY A 112 -3.60 2.07 5.26
N ALA A 113 -2.88 3.15 5.62
CA ALA A 113 -2.27 3.28 6.94
C ALA A 113 -3.30 3.30 8.07
N LEU A 114 -4.43 3.98 7.85
CA LEU A 114 -5.55 4.00 8.79
C LEU A 114 -6.18 2.61 8.96
N MET A 115 -6.32 1.83 7.89
CA MET A 115 -6.79 0.44 7.95
C MET A 115 -5.80 -0.47 8.70
N VAL A 116 -4.49 -0.29 8.50
CA VAL A 116 -3.44 -0.98 9.28
C VAL A 116 -3.58 -0.66 10.77
N ILE A 117 -3.68 0.63 11.11
CA ILE A 117 -3.80 1.08 12.51
C ILE A 117 -5.10 0.55 13.13
N ARG A 118 -6.19 0.49 12.37
CA ARG A 118 -7.46 -0.10 12.83
C ARG A 118 -7.30 -1.59 13.18
N GLN A 119 -6.60 -2.35 12.35
CA GLN A 119 -6.42 -3.80 12.57
C GLN A 119 -5.54 -4.10 13.77
N VAL A 120 -4.49 -3.32 14.01
CA VAL A 120 -3.52 -3.61 15.08
C VAL A 120 -3.81 -2.85 16.37
N GLU A 121 -4.22 -1.58 16.27
CA GLU A 121 -4.41 -0.70 17.42
C GLU A 121 -5.73 0.09 17.31
N PRO A 122 -6.89 -0.59 17.41
CA PRO A 122 -8.21 0.00 17.19
C PRO A 122 -8.53 1.16 18.13
N ARG A 123 -7.92 1.20 19.32
CA ARG A 123 -8.05 2.33 20.27
C ARG A 123 -7.41 3.60 19.73
N ARG A 124 -6.20 3.51 19.16
CA ARG A 124 -5.51 4.66 18.56
C ARG A 124 -6.15 5.09 17.26
N PHE A 125 -6.68 4.14 16.48
CA PHE A 125 -7.50 4.46 15.32
C PHE A 125 -8.68 5.37 15.69
N ARG A 126 -9.44 5.05 16.75
CA ARG A 126 -10.55 5.91 17.21
C ARG A 126 -10.07 7.28 17.66
N GLN A 127 -8.95 7.37 18.39
CA GLN A 127 -8.34 8.65 18.78
C GLN A 127 -7.98 9.52 17.57
N LEU A 128 -7.36 8.92 16.54
CA LEU A 128 -7.01 9.61 15.29
C LEU A 128 -8.25 10.08 14.51
N MET A 129 -9.34 9.33 14.60
CA MET A 129 -10.62 9.66 13.98
C MET A 129 -11.48 10.62 14.82
N GLY A 130 -11.05 11.00 16.02
CA GLY A 130 -11.85 11.81 16.95
C GLY A 130 -13.11 11.10 17.47
N LEU A 131 -13.15 9.77 17.38
CA LEU A 131 -14.28 8.95 17.84
C LEU A 131 -14.14 8.64 19.34
N PRO A 132 -15.25 8.59 20.09
CA PRO A 132 -15.22 8.29 21.51
C PRO A 132 -14.59 6.91 21.77
N ALA A 133 -13.72 6.83 22.77
CA ALA A 133 -13.14 5.59 23.24
C ALA A 133 -14.20 4.83 24.05
N THR A 134 -15.12 4.15 23.37
CA THR A 134 -16.03 3.23 24.07
C THR A 134 -15.23 2.03 24.60
N SER A 135 -15.39 1.82 25.91
CA SER A 135 -14.83 0.78 26.77
C SER A 135 -15.09 -0.62 26.25
#